data_AF-A0ABD4XHE7-F1
#
_entry.id   AF-A0ABD4XHE7-F1
#
_cell.length_a   1.000
_cell.length_b   1.000
_cell.length_c   1.000
_cell.angle_alpha   90.00
_cell.angle_beta   90.00
_cell.angle_gamma   90.00
#
_symmetry.space_group_name_H-M   'P 1'
#
loop_
_entity.id
_entity.type
_entity.pdbx_description
1 polymer ?
#
loop_
_entity_poly.entity_id
_entity_poly.type
_entity_poly.pdbx_seq_one_letter_code
_entity_poly.pdbx_strand_id
1 'polypeptide(L)' 'MPNDWIDPPDDEAPWGYDFEGDEIYLGDRIVEIDGEYIPLEKSETWIKNNGYKVNTEERQ' A
#
# COMPACT_ATOMS: atom_id res chain seq x y z
N MET A 1 -32.29 1.03 27.13
CA MET A 1 -31.45 0.66 25.97
C MET A 1 -30.08 1.22 26.28
N PRO A 2 -29.02 0.40 26.32
CA PRO A 2 -27.68 0.97 26.45
C PRO A 2 -27.46 1.84 25.20
N ASN A 3 -27.03 3.08 25.39
CA ASN A 3 -26.57 3.88 24.27
C ASN A 3 -25.41 3.09 23.62
N ASP A 4 -25.59 2.61 22.40
CA ASP A 4 -24.50 2.19 21.54
C ASP A 4 -23.80 3.47 21.06
N TRP A 5 -22.95 4.04 21.92
CA TRP A 5 -21.99 5.03 21.47
C TRP A 5 -21.08 4.26 20.50
N ILE A 6 -21.09 4.65 19.23
CA ILE A 6 -20.05 4.20 18.29
C ILE A 6 -18.75 4.69 18.91
N ASP A 7 -17.89 3.78 19.38
CA ASP A 7 -16.54 4.14 19.80
C ASP A 7 -15.93 4.96 18.66
N PRO A 8 -15.39 6.16 18.93
CA PRO A 8 -14.72 6.93 17.88
C PRO A 8 -13.69 6.01 17.22
N PRO A 9 -13.54 6.08 15.87
CA PRO A 9 -12.50 5.30 15.21
C PRO A 9 -11.20 5.54 15.97
N ASP A 10 -10.52 4.46 16.33
CA ASP A 10 -9.21 4.56 16.95
C ASP A 10 -8.29 5.19 15.91
N ASP A 11 -8.10 6.51 16.03
CA ASP A 11 -7.29 7.30 15.10
C ASP A 11 -5.82 6.84 15.09
N GLU A 12 -5.41 6.01 16.07
CA GLU A 12 -4.09 5.38 16.15
C GLU A 12 -4.03 3.98 15.51
N ALA A 13 -5.15 3.40 15.09
CA ALA A 13 -5.14 2.09 14.44
C ALA A 13 -4.57 2.18 13.01
N PRO A 14 -3.80 1.17 12.56
CA PRO A 14 -3.35 1.11 11.18
C PRO A 14 -4.56 0.98 10.25
N TRP A 15 -4.55 1.76 9.17
CA TRP A 15 -5.51 1.65 8.08
C TRP A 15 -5.39 0.31 7.34
N GLY A 16 -4.15 -0.19 7.19
CA GLY A 16 -3.86 -1.43 6.49
C GLY A 16 -2.40 -1.82 6.61
N TYR A 17 -1.96 -2.71 5.73
CA TYR A 17 -0.57 -3.18 5.67
C TYR A 17 -0.06 -3.09 4.23
N ASP A 18 1.21 -2.76 4.06
CA ASP A 18 1.86 -2.74 2.76
C ASP A 18 2.27 -4.15 2.28
N PHE A 19 2.87 -4.21 1.08
CA PHE A 19 3.35 -5.46 0.48
C PHE A 19 4.45 -6.19 1.28
N GLU A 20 5.11 -5.53 2.23
CA GLU A 20 6.10 -6.13 3.13
C GLU A 20 5.50 -6.48 4.50
N GLY A 21 4.23 -6.11 4.74
CA GLY A 21 3.53 -6.32 6.01
C GLY A 21 3.71 -5.19 7.02
N ASP A 22 4.25 -4.04 6.60
CA ASP A 22 4.37 -2.86 7.46
C ASP A 22 3.05 -2.11 7.54
N GLU A 23 2.77 -1.54 8.71
CA GLU A 23 1.55 -0.78 8.98
C GLU A 23 1.44 0.49 8.12
N ILE A 24 0.26 0.72 7.57
CA ILE A 24 -0.11 1.94 6.84
C ILE A 24 -1.06 2.73 7.72
N TYR A 25 -0.81 4.02 7.88
CA TYR A 25 -1.64 4.93 8.67
C TYR A 25 -2.41 5.90 7.76
N LEU A 26 -3.50 6.46 8.28
CA LEU A 26 -4.30 7.45 7.55
C LEU A 26 -3.44 8.67 7.18
N GLY A 27 -3.39 8.97 5.88
CA GLY A 27 -2.59 10.09 5.34
C GLY A 27 -1.26 9.67 4.72
N ASP A 28 -0.85 8.41 4.87
CA ASP A 28 0.35 7.89 4.22
C ASP A 28 0.23 7.93 2.70
N ARG A 29 1.37 8.20 2.05
CA ARG A 29 1.43 8.33 0.59
C ARG A 29 1.68 6.96 -0.03
N ILE A 30 0.60 6.30 -0.41
CA ILE A 30 0.60 4.96 -1.01
C ILE A 30 0.02 4.97 -2.43
N VAL A 31 0.35 3.94 -3.20
CA VAL A 31 -0.32 3.56 -4.45
C VAL A 31 -0.73 2.09 -4.38
N GLU A 32 -1.83 1.73 -5.04
CA GLU A 32 -2.22 0.34 -5.22
C GLU A 32 -1.71 -0.17 -6.57
N ILE A 33 -0.97 -1.28 -6.57
CA ILE A 33 -0.47 -1.93 -7.78
C ILE A 33 -0.73 -3.43 -7.66
N ASP A 34 -1.42 -4.01 -8.64
CA ASP A 34 -1.78 -5.44 -8.67
C ASP A 34 -2.44 -5.97 -7.38
N GLY A 35 -3.21 -5.11 -6.69
CA GLY A 35 -3.92 -5.44 -5.45
C GLY A 35 -3.05 -5.39 -4.19
N GLU A 36 -1.80 -4.98 -4.29
CA GLU A 36 -0.92 -4.71 -3.15
C GLU A 36 -0.90 -3.20 -2.85
N TYR A 37 -0.65 -2.83 -1.60
CA TYR A 37 -0.42 -1.44 -1.19
C TYR A 37 1.08 -1.15 -1.13
N ILE A 38 1.53 -0.15 -1.90
CA ILE A 38 2.94 0.19 -2.07
C ILE A 38 3.16 1.64 -1.59
N PRO A 39 3.87 1.85 -0.47
CA PRO A 39 4.37 3.16 -0.09
C PRO A 39 5.23 3.75 -1.20
N LEU A 40 5.05 5.05 -1.49
CA LEU A 40 5.78 5.70 -2.58
C LEU A 40 7.30 5.58 -2.42
N GLU A 41 7.81 5.58 -1.20
CA GLU A 41 9.23 5.40 -0.89
C GLU A 41 9.76 3.99 -1.20
N LYS A 42 8.90 2.97 -1.19
CA LYS A 42 9.23 1.57 -1.51
C LYS A 42 8.90 1.19 -2.96
N SER A 43 8.27 2.10 -3.71
CA SER A 43 7.78 1.83 -5.07
C SER A 43 8.87 1.38 -6.04
N GLU A 44 10.08 1.95 -5.96
CA GLU A 44 11.20 1.54 -6.81
C GLU A 44 11.60 0.08 -6.56
N THR A 45 11.64 -0.35 -5.28
CA THR A 45 11.97 -1.73 -4.90
C THR A 45 10.90 -2.69 -5.42
N TRP A 46 9.62 -2.36 -5.22
CA TRP A 46 8.52 -3.18 -5.70
C TRP A 46 8.56 -3.37 -7.22
N ILE A 47 8.76 -2.28 -7.98
CA ILE A 47 8.86 -2.32 -9.45
C ILE A 47 10.05 -3.16 -9.91
N LYS A 48 11.20 -3.08 -9.22
CA LYS A 48 12.37 -3.90 -9.57
C LYS A 48 12.15 -5.39 -9.33
N ASN A 49 11.35 -5.75 -8.34
CA ASN A 49 11.10 -7.14 -7.97
C ASN A 49 9.99 -7.79 -8.81
N ASN A 50 8.94 -7.03 -9.15
CA ASN A 50 7.75 -7.54 -9.83
C ASN A 50 7.66 -7.14 -11.32
N GLY A 51 8.45 -6.16 -11.74
CA GLY A 51 8.47 -5.68 -13.11
C GLY A 51 9.10 -6.67 -14.09
N TYR A 52 8.53 -6.75 -15.30
CA TYR A 52 9.11 -7.53 -16.39
C TYR A 52 10.13 -6.70 -17.16
N LYS A 53 11.31 -7.27 -17.38
CA LYS A 53 12.30 -6.67 -18.28
C LYS A 53 11.78 -6.72 -19.70
N VAL A 54 11.77 -5.57 -20.37
CA VAL A 54 11.44 -5.46 -21.79
C VAL A 54 12.73 -5.39 -22.60
N ASN A 55 12.79 -6.12 -23.72
CA ASN A 55 13.88 -5.97 -24.66
C ASN A 55 13.66 -4.67 -25.46
N THR A 56 14.51 -3.67 -25.24
CA THR A 56 14.43 -2.39 -25.95
C THR A 56 15.29 -2.36 -27.22
N GLU A 57 16.03 -3.43 -27.53
CA GLU A 57 16.88 -3.53 -28.73
C GLU A 57 16.10 -4.06 -29.94
N GLU A 58 14.96 -4.72 -29.73
CA GLU A 58 14.06 -5.19 -30.78
C GLU A 58 12.79 -4.32 -30.81
N ARG A 59 12.43 -3.83 -32.00
CA ARG A 59 11.12 -3.21 -32.22
C ARG A 59 10.07 -4.31 -32.32
N GLN A 60 8.98 -4.15 -31.56
CA GLN A 60 7.79 -4.99 -31.69
C GLN A 60 6.99 -4.67 -32.96
#